data_AF-A0A962CPG1-F1
#
_entry.id   AF-A0A962CPG1-F1
#
_cell.length_a   1.000
_cell.length_b   1.000
_cell.length_c   1.000
_cell.angle_alpha   90.00
_cell.angle_beta   90.00
_cell.angle_gamma   90.00
#
_symmetry.space_group_name_H-M   'P 1'
#
loop_
_entity.id
_entity.type
_entity.pdbx_description
1 polymer ?
#
loop_
_entity_poly.entity_id
_entity_poly.type
_entity_poly.pdbx_seq_one_letter_code
_entity_poly.pdbx_strand_id
1 'polypeptide(L)'
;MTGRIFLFVGILTLSLFPYAAGALRAAGCLAQDRACILKEIETESAQIENTSWRDQTYRELAKTKAADGDMDGAIALIDKIETPDTQAMTIRGIGMAAADLKLEKAAYDALFTKLRTRAEKIEHPPSYAIALTYIAMAQAFAGDNEGAWKTASEMENDALRHKAYGETAEIQAEVGNAHAAMKSIGFIDSIAFRNKAYAIVSKILADRKDFDGAMAAAMTITNPYKKAKALQYILDVQKPREVEKKY
;
A
#
# COMPACT_ATOMS: atom_id res chain seq x y z
N MET A 1 -28.93 -88.38 44.65
CA MET A 1 -27.97 -87.86 43.66
C MET A 1 -27.84 -86.36 43.89
N THR A 2 -27.21 -85.89 44.97
CA THR A 2 -25.76 -85.64 45.16
C THR A 2 -25.09 -84.90 43.99
N GLY A 3 -24.70 -83.65 44.24
CA GLY A 3 -23.88 -82.84 43.34
C GLY A 3 -23.67 -81.41 43.84
N ARG A 4 -22.92 -81.24 44.95
CA ARG A 4 -22.27 -79.97 45.35
C ARG A 4 -21.19 -79.62 44.32
N ILE A 5 -21.04 -78.36 43.89
CA ILE A 5 -19.77 -77.79 43.40
C ILE A 5 -19.66 -76.30 43.81
N PHE A 6 -18.40 -75.89 43.97
CA PHE A 6 -17.81 -74.81 44.76
C PHE A 6 -18.02 -73.36 44.30
N LEU A 7 -17.88 -72.48 45.31
CA LEU A 7 -17.53 -71.05 45.27
C LEU A 7 -16.29 -70.75 44.40
N PHE A 8 -16.27 -69.62 43.69
CA PHE A 8 -15.08 -68.77 43.59
C PHE A 8 -15.49 -67.29 43.44
N VAL A 9 -15.12 -66.50 44.44
CA VAL A 9 -15.25 -65.04 44.49
C VAL A 9 -14.03 -64.46 43.76
N GLY A 10 -14.25 -63.78 42.64
CA GLY A 10 -13.22 -63.03 41.92
C GLY A 10 -13.35 -61.54 42.20
N ILE A 11 -12.49 -61.02 43.09
CA ILE A 11 -12.30 -59.59 43.35
C ILE A 11 -11.65 -58.97 42.11
N LEU A 12 -12.39 -58.14 41.37
CA LEU A 12 -11.84 -57.35 40.27
C LEU A 12 -11.31 -56.03 40.86
N THR A 13 -9.99 -55.93 41.00
CA THR A 13 -9.31 -54.74 41.51
C THR A 13 -9.46 -53.57 40.54
N LEU A 14 -10.05 -52.49 41.06
CA LEU A 14 -10.21 -51.19 40.42
C LEU A 14 -8.83 -50.53 40.23
N SER A 15 -8.19 -50.74 39.08
CA SER A 15 -6.97 -50.02 38.71
C SER A 15 -7.32 -48.60 38.25
N LEU A 16 -7.23 -47.66 39.19
CA LEU A 16 -7.17 -46.22 38.94
C LEU A 16 -5.91 -45.92 38.11
N PHE A 17 -6.06 -45.83 36.79
CA PHE A 17 -5.06 -45.18 35.96
C PHE A 17 -5.14 -43.67 36.20
N PRO A 18 -4.02 -43.01 36.57
CA PRO A 18 -3.99 -41.56 36.58
C PRO A 18 -4.12 -41.11 35.13
N TYR A 19 -5.26 -40.49 34.81
CA TYR A 19 -5.44 -39.74 33.58
C TYR A 19 -4.34 -38.67 33.58
N ALA A 20 -3.28 -38.93 32.81
CA ALA A 20 -2.31 -37.92 32.47
C ALA A 20 -3.10 -36.78 31.82
N ALA A 21 -3.09 -35.62 32.48
CA ALA A 21 -3.51 -34.36 31.90
C ALA A 21 -2.57 -34.10 30.71
N GLY A 22 -2.96 -34.63 29.55
CA GLY A 22 -2.37 -34.25 28.28
C GLY A 22 -2.53 -32.74 28.17
N ALA A 23 -1.40 -32.04 28.14
CA ALA A 23 -1.34 -30.61 27.87
C ALA A 23 -2.29 -30.30 26.71
N LEU A 24 -3.31 -29.51 27.00
CA LEU A 24 -4.21 -28.96 26.00
C LEU A 24 -3.33 -28.09 25.10
N ARG A 25 -2.84 -28.66 24.00
CA ARG A 25 -2.16 -27.90 22.95
C ARG A 25 -3.19 -26.85 22.53
N ALA A 26 -2.88 -25.57 22.75
CA ALA A 26 -3.76 -24.48 22.34
C ALA A 26 -4.17 -24.77 20.89
N ALA A 27 -5.48 -24.89 20.65
CA ALA A 27 -6.00 -25.20 19.33
C ALA A 27 -5.56 -24.07 18.41
N GLY A 28 -4.49 -24.29 17.65
CA GLY A 28 -3.97 -23.31 16.71
C GLY A 28 -5.00 -23.01 15.63
N CYS A 29 -4.86 -21.86 14.98
CA CYS A 29 -5.71 -21.47 13.87
C CYS A 29 -5.73 -22.56 12.78
N LEU A 30 -6.93 -22.83 12.23
CA LEU A 30 -7.04 -23.61 11.01
C LEU A 30 -6.50 -22.78 9.84
N ALA A 31 -5.83 -23.42 8.87
CA ALA A 31 -5.22 -22.72 7.73
C ALA A 31 -6.22 -21.91 6.88
N GLN A 32 -7.49 -22.32 6.87
CA GLN A 32 -8.57 -21.61 6.19
C GLN A 32 -9.20 -20.47 7.01
N ASP A 33 -8.93 -20.39 8.31
CA ASP A 33 -9.47 -19.34 9.17
C ASP A 33 -8.60 -18.09 9.09
N ARG A 34 -8.85 -17.29 8.05
CA ARG A 34 -8.11 -16.06 7.78
C ARG A 34 -8.15 -15.07 8.95
N ALA A 35 -9.31 -14.93 9.60
CA ALA A 35 -9.46 -14.01 10.72
C ALA A 35 -8.60 -14.45 11.92
N CYS A 36 -8.56 -15.76 12.19
CA CYS A 36 -7.69 -16.32 13.21
C CYS A 36 -6.21 -16.09 12.86
N ILE A 37 -5.79 -16.36 11.62
CA ILE A 37 -4.39 -16.18 11.19
C ILE A 37 -3.95 -14.71 11.31
N LEU A 38 -4.79 -13.76 10.89
CA LEU A 38 -4.48 -12.33 11.03
C LEU A 38 -4.28 -11.93 12.51
N LYS A 39 -5.10 -12.47 13.40
CA LYS A 39 -4.98 -12.26 14.85
C LYS A 39 -3.70 -12.88 15.40
N GLU A 40 -3.37 -14.09 14.97
CA GLU A 40 -2.13 -14.77 15.37
C GLU A 40 -0.90 -13.98 14.94
N ILE A 41 -0.86 -13.47 13.70
CA ILE A 41 0.22 -12.59 13.23
C ILE A 41 0.33 -11.35 14.12
N GLU A 42 -0.79 -10.74 14.52
CA GLU A 42 -0.78 -9.59 15.42
C GLU A 42 -0.22 -9.95 16.81
N THR A 43 -0.61 -11.10 17.36
CA THR A 43 -0.11 -11.62 18.64
C THR A 43 1.39 -11.89 18.59
N GLU A 44 1.87 -12.58 17.56
CA GLU A 44 3.28 -12.88 17.35
C GLU A 44 4.10 -11.61 17.09
N SER A 45 3.54 -10.65 16.33
CA SER A 45 4.18 -9.34 16.10
C SER A 45 4.50 -8.64 17.41
N ALA A 46 3.59 -8.69 18.40
CA ALA A 46 3.80 -8.08 19.69
C ALA A 46 4.95 -8.72 20.50
N GLN A 47 5.36 -9.95 20.16
CA GLN A 47 6.48 -10.65 20.79
C GLN A 47 7.83 -10.40 20.08
N ILE A 48 7.85 -9.74 18.92
CA ILE A 48 9.09 -9.47 18.18
C ILE A 48 9.88 -8.37 18.90
N GLU A 49 11.02 -8.75 19.47
CA GLU A 49 11.92 -7.81 20.18
C GLU A 49 12.63 -6.83 19.24
N ASN A 50 12.96 -7.26 18.02
CA ASN A 50 13.59 -6.38 17.04
C ASN A 50 12.58 -5.39 16.47
N THR A 51 12.67 -4.11 16.86
CA THR A 51 11.76 -3.03 16.42
C THR A 51 11.59 -2.98 14.91
N SER A 52 12.67 -3.10 14.12
CA SER A 52 12.58 -3.03 12.66
C SER A 52 11.75 -4.18 12.07
N TRP A 53 11.96 -5.40 12.56
CA TRP A 53 11.18 -6.56 12.12
C TRP A 53 9.73 -6.50 12.59
N ARG A 54 9.50 -6.03 13.82
CA ARG A 54 8.16 -5.83 14.36
C ARG A 54 7.37 -4.82 13.55
N ASP A 55 7.95 -3.65 13.32
CA ASP A 55 7.33 -2.56 12.56
C ASP A 55 7.03 -2.99 11.11
N GLN A 56 7.97 -3.71 10.47
CA GLN A 56 7.75 -4.29 9.15
C GLN A 56 6.60 -5.30 9.15
N THR A 57 6.48 -6.14 10.18
CA THR A 57 5.41 -7.13 10.28
C THR A 57 4.05 -6.46 10.45
N TYR A 58 3.95 -5.43 11.31
CA TYR A 58 2.73 -4.63 11.44
C TYR A 58 2.35 -3.91 10.15
N ARG A 59 3.33 -3.39 9.38
CA ARG A 59 3.07 -2.80 8.07
C ARG A 59 2.45 -3.79 7.09
N GLU A 60 3.00 -5.00 6.98
CA GLU A 60 2.46 -6.02 6.07
C GLU A 60 1.08 -6.53 6.52
N LEU A 61 0.86 -6.65 7.82
CA LEU A 61 -0.45 -6.97 8.37
C LEU A 61 -1.48 -5.87 8.08
N ALA A 62 -1.12 -4.59 8.21
CA ALA A 62 -1.98 -3.46 7.89
C ALA A 62 -2.37 -3.43 6.41
N LYS A 63 -1.41 -3.67 5.50
CA LYS A 63 -1.69 -3.82 4.06
C LYS A 63 -2.69 -4.94 3.79
N THR A 64 -2.52 -6.08 4.46
CA THR A 64 -3.40 -7.24 4.30
C THR A 64 -4.82 -6.95 4.78
N LYS A 65 -4.95 -6.33 5.97
CA LYS A 65 -6.25 -5.89 6.50
C LYS A 65 -6.95 -4.88 5.58
N ALA A 66 -6.20 -3.91 5.06
CA ALA A 66 -6.73 -2.96 4.10
C ALA A 66 -7.22 -3.66 2.82
N ALA A 67 -6.45 -4.59 2.26
CA ALA A 67 -6.87 -5.38 1.09
C ALA A 67 -8.12 -6.24 1.35
N ASP A 68 -8.38 -6.62 2.61
CA ASP A 68 -9.59 -7.33 3.02
C ASP A 68 -10.79 -6.40 3.29
N GLY A 69 -10.62 -5.08 3.17
CA GLY A 69 -11.65 -4.08 3.47
C GLY A 69 -11.68 -3.61 4.93
N ASP A 70 -10.86 -4.17 5.82
CA ASP A 70 -10.75 -3.79 7.24
C ASP A 70 -9.85 -2.54 7.41
N MET A 71 -10.36 -1.39 6.98
CA MET A 71 -9.62 -0.12 7.03
C MET A 71 -9.32 0.33 8.47
N ASP A 72 -10.27 0.15 9.38
CA ASP A 72 -10.10 0.57 10.77
C ASP A 72 -9.08 -0.30 11.50
N GLY A 73 -9.12 -1.63 11.30
CA GLY A 73 -8.10 -2.53 11.82
C GLY A 73 -6.73 -2.27 11.20
N ALA A 74 -6.66 -1.96 9.91
CA ALA A 74 -5.39 -1.61 9.26
C ALA A 74 -4.77 -0.33 9.85
N ILE A 75 -5.58 0.72 10.02
CA ILE A 75 -5.15 2.02 10.56
C ILE A 75 -4.71 1.90 12.03
N ALA A 76 -5.39 1.07 12.82
CA ALA A 76 -5.03 0.85 14.22
C ALA A 76 -3.61 0.30 14.39
N LEU A 77 -3.10 -0.45 13.40
CA LEU A 77 -1.73 -0.98 13.45
C LEU A 77 -0.65 0.08 13.27
N ILE A 78 -0.96 1.26 12.71
CA ILE A 78 0.00 2.37 12.63
C ILE A 78 0.45 2.81 14.02
N ASP A 79 -0.47 2.81 15.00
CA ASP A 79 -0.17 3.20 16.39
C ASP A 79 0.73 2.16 17.12
N LYS A 80 0.94 0.97 16.54
CA LYS A 80 1.84 -0.08 17.06
C LYS A 80 3.26 -0.01 16.48
N ILE A 81 3.50 0.88 15.51
CA ILE A 81 4.78 1.04 14.82
C ILE A 81 5.55 2.18 15.47
N GLU A 82 6.80 1.94 15.85
CA GLU A 82 7.66 2.93 16.50
C GLU A 82 8.40 3.80 15.49
N THR A 83 8.84 3.23 14.37
CA THR A 83 9.70 3.92 13.40
C THR A 83 8.87 4.86 12.51
N PRO A 84 9.14 6.19 12.50
CA PRO A 84 8.37 7.16 11.72
C PRO A 84 8.32 6.86 10.21
N ASP A 85 9.43 6.41 9.64
CA ASP A 85 9.48 6.03 8.22
C ASP A 85 8.56 4.82 7.94
N THR A 86 8.51 3.85 8.84
CA THR A 86 7.63 2.69 8.69
C THR A 86 6.17 3.08 8.88
N GLN A 87 5.85 4.05 9.74
CA GLN A 87 4.49 4.62 9.83
C GLN A 87 4.06 5.24 8.50
N ALA A 88 4.92 6.08 7.90
CA ALA A 88 4.67 6.67 6.58
C ALA A 88 4.50 5.60 5.49
N MET A 89 5.37 4.59 5.45
CA MET A 89 5.25 3.46 4.51
C MET A 89 3.98 2.62 4.74
N THR A 90 3.48 2.55 5.97
CA THR A 90 2.23 1.84 6.30
C THR A 90 1.03 2.62 5.78
N ILE A 91 1.02 3.94 5.96
CA ILE A 91 0.00 4.83 5.35
C ILE A 91 -0.06 4.63 3.84
N ARG A 92 1.10 4.58 3.16
CA ARG A 92 1.19 4.24 1.72
C ARG A 92 0.54 2.90 1.42
N GLY A 93 0.91 1.87 2.18
CA GLY A 93 0.44 0.51 1.97
C GLY A 93 -1.07 0.38 2.10
N ILE A 94 -1.67 1.00 3.13
CA ILE A 94 -3.12 1.02 3.34
C ILE A 94 -3.82 1.76 2.21
N GLY A 95 -3.36 2.98 1.87
CA GLY A 95 -3.99 3.78 0.82
C GLY A 95 -3.96 3.11 -0.55
N MET A 96 -2.82 2.50 -0.92
CA MET A 96 -2.70 1.76 -2.19
C MET A 96 -3.56 0.50 -2.22
N ALA A 97 -3.56 -0.29 -1.14
CA ALA A 97 -4.42 -1.48 -1.06
C ALA A 97 -5.92 -1.13 -1.13
N ALA A 98 -6.32 -0.02 -0.51
CA ALA A 98 -7.70 0.45 -0.57
C ALA A 98 -8.11 0.94 -1.96
N ALA A 99 -7.20 1.60 -2.70
CA ALA A 99 -7.47 2.09 -4.05
C ALA A 99 -7.86 0.96 -5.03
N ASP A 100 -7.34 -0.25 -4.82
CA ASP A 100 -7.68 -1.44 -5.62
C ASP A 100 -9.12 -1.95 -5.37
N LEU A 101 -9.74 -1.57 -4.25
CA LEU A 101 -11.09 -2.02 -3.88
C LEU A 101 -12.21 -1.27 -4.59
N LYS A 102 -11.91 -0.19 -5.32
CA LYS A 102 -12.89 0.62 -6.06
C LYS A 102 -14.07 1.06 -5.18
N LEU A 103 -13.75 1.57 -4.00
CA LEU A 103 -14.75 2.03 -3.05
C LEU A 103 -15.51 3.25 -3.57
N GLU A 104 -16.70 3.48 -3.01
CA GLU A 104 -17.44 4.72 -3.22
C GLU A 104 -16.67 5.93 -2.68
N LYS A 105 -16.86 7.10 -3.29
CA LYS A 105 -16.13 8.33 -2.94
C LYS A 105 -16.18 8.64 -1.44
N ALA A 106 -17.34 8.49 -0.80
CA ALA A 106 -17.51 8.77 0.63
C ALA A 106 -16.62 7.88 1.52
N ALA A 107 -16.39 6.62 1.12
CA ALA A 107 -15.52 5.71 1.85
C ALA A 107 -14.04 6.10 1.68
N TYR A 108 -13.63 6.52 0.48
CA TYR A 108 -12.29 7.08 0.27
C TYR A 108 -12.07 8.38 1.04
N ASP A 109 -13.02 9.30 1.02
CA ASP A 109 -12.94 10.56 1.77
C ASP A 109 -12.74 10.28 3.27
N ALA A 110 -13.50 9.33 3.84
CA ALA A 110 -13.36 8.92 5.23
C ALA A 110 -12.00 8.24 5.51
N LEU A 111 -11.54 7.36 4.62
CA LEU A 111 -10.24 6.70 4.74
C LEU A 111 -9.09 7.70 4.73
N PHE A 112 -9.02 8.58 3.73
CA PHE A 112 -7.91 9.53 3.58
C PHE A 112 -7.93 10.59 4.67
N THR A 113 -9.09 10.96 5.20
CA THR A 113 -9.19 11.78 6.42
C THR A 113 -8.53 11.08 7.61
N LYS A 114 -8.84 9.80 7.84
CA LYS A 114 -8.23 9.03 8.93
C LYS A 114 -6.71 8.86 8.74
N LEU A 115 -6.25 8.57 7.53
CA LEU A 115 -4.82 8.46 7.21
C LEU A 115 -4.09 9.79 7.41
N ARG A 116 -4.70 10.91 7.04
CA ARG A 116 -4.18 12.26 7.31
C ARG A 116 -4.02 12.50 8.80
N THR A 117 -5.04 12.19 9.61
CA THR A 117 -4.96 12.30 11.07
C THR A 117 -3.85 11.42 11.68
N ARG A 118 -3.54 10.26 11.07
CA ARG A 118 -2.40 9.44 11.51
C ARG A 118 -1.06 10.04 11.08
N ALA A 119 -0.95 10.56 9.86
CA ALA A 119 0.25 11.24 9.40
C ALA A 119 0.61 12.42 10.32
N GLU A 120 -0.38 13.18 10.80
CA GLU A 120 -0.18 14.33 11.71
C GLU A 120 0.44 13.96 13.06
N LYS A 121 0.41 12.68 13.45
CA LYS A 121 1.05 12.18 14.67
C LYS A 121 2.52 11.80 14.46
N ILE A 122 3.01 11.84 13.23
CA ILE A 122 4.42 11.52 12.92
C ILE A 122 5.27 12.75 13.26
N GLU A 123 6.00 12.69 14.37
CA GLU A 123 6.80 13.83 14.84
C GLU A 123 8.05 14.09 13.98
N HIS A 124 8.58 13.07 13.30
CA HIS A 124 9.75 13.23 12.42
C HIS A 124 9.36 13.95 11.12
N PRO A 125 9.80 15.21 10.88
CA PRO A 125 9.26 16.03 9.81
C PRO A 125 9.46 15.45 8.39
N PRO A 126 10.63 14.85 8.05
CA PRO A 126 10.78 14.18 6.76
C PRO A 126 9.78 13.03 6.56
N SER A 127 9.54 12.20 7.57
CA SER A 127 8.60 11.08 7.47
C SER A 127 7.16 11.56 7.36
N TYR A 128 6.78 12.62 8.08
CA TYR A 128 5.48 13.26 7.94
C TYR A 128 5.24 13.79 6.52
N ALA A 129 6.19 14.54 5.96
CA ALA A 129 6.07 15.07 4.60
C ALA A 129 6.02 13.95 3.55
N ILE A 130 6.77 12.87 3.76
CA ILE A 130 6.69 11.66 2.93
C ILE A 130 5.33 10.99 3.06
N ALA A 131 4.74 10.91 4.26
CA ALA A 131 3.40 10.36 4.45
C ALA A 131 2.33 11.15 3.67
N LEU A 132 2.41 12.49 3.66
CA LEU A 132 1.53 13.32 2.84
C LEU A 132 1.69 13.06 1.33
N THR A 133 2.93 12.83 0.88
CA THR A 133 3.19 12.44 -0.51
C THR A 133 2.49 11.12 -0.84
N TYR A 134 2.58 10.14 0.06
CA TYR A 134 1.92 8.84 -0.12
C TYR A 134 0.40 8.90 -0.06
N ILE A 135 -0.18 9.78 0.76
CA ILE A 135 -1.63 10.00 0.78
C ILE A 135 -2.08 10.59 -0.56
N ALA A 136 -1.39 11.62 -1.08
CA ALA A 136 -1.72 12.21 -2.38
C ALA A 136 -1.64 11.19 -3.53
N MET A 137 -0.59 10.34 -3.52
CA MET A 137 -0.47 9.25 -4.49
C MET A 137 -1.62 8.24 -4.39
N ALA A 138 -2.00 7.83 -3.18
CA ALA A 138 -3.09 6.87 -2.98
C ALA A 138 -4.45 7.44 -3.39
N GLN A 139 -4.69 8.73 -3.13
CA GLN A 139 -5.86 9.46 -3.63
C GLN A 139 -5.90 9.47 -5.16
N ALA A 140 -4.76 9.74 -5.81
CA ALA A 140 -4.64 9.68 -7.27
C ALA A 140 -4.98 8.29 -7.83
N PHE A 141 -4.48 7.22 -7.22
CA PHE A 141 -4.81 5.84 -7.60
C PHE A 141 -6.31 5.54 -7.42
N ALA A 142 -6.92 6.06 -6.36
CA ALA A 142 -8.35 5.92 -6.11
C ALA A 142 -9.23 6.80 -7.02
N GLY A 143 -8.63 7.64 -7.88
CA GLY A 143 -9.32 8.58 -8.76
C GLY A 143 -9.76 9.89 -8.08
N ASP A 144 -9.40 10.12 -6.82
CA ASP A 144 -9.63 11.35 -6.07
C ASP A 144 -8.57 12.40 -6.38
N ASN A 145 -8.70 13.04 -7.56
CA ASN A 145 -7.73 14.03 -8.02
C ASN A 145 -7.76 15.30 -7.15
N GLU A 146 -8.95 15.76 -6.77
CA GLU A 146 -9.14 16.94 -5.93
C GLU A 146 -8.51 16.74 -4.55
N GLY A 147 -8.71 15.58 -3.93
CA GLY A 147 -8.05 15.24 -2.67
C GLY A 147 -6.54 15.17 -2.80
N ALA A 148 -6.02 14.53 -3.85
CA ALA A 148 -4.58 14.46 -4.10
C ALA A 148 -3.93 15.85 -4.22
N TRP A 149 -4.57 16.76 -4.96
CA TRP A 149 -4.10 18.14 -5.08
C TRP A 149 -4.16 18.90 -3.76
N LYS A 150 -5.26 18.74 -3.01
CA LYS A 150 -5.41 19.37 -1.71
C LYS A 150 -4.30 18.92 -0.76
N THR A 151 -4.08 17.62 -0.62
CA THR A 151 -3.04 17.07 0.26
C THR A 151 -1.65 17.53 -0.16
N ALA A 152 -1.32 17.52 -1.46
CA ALA A 152 -0.05 18.06 -1.94
C ALA A 152 0.09 19.57 -1.63
N SER A 153 -0.98 20.36 -1.81
CA SER A 153 -0.96 21.81 -1.56
C SER A 153 -0.66 22.19 -0.11
N GLU A 154 -1.02 21.33 0.84
CA GLU A 154 -0.80 21.52 2.29
C GLU A 154 0.64 21.19 2.71
N MET A 155 1.49 20.69 1.81
CA MET A 155 2.88 20.36 2.12
C MET A 155 3.74 21.61 2.18
N GLU A 156 4.41 21.83 3.31
CA GLU A 156 5.26 23.02 3.53
C GLU A 156 6.55 23.00 2.69
N ASN A 157 7.20 21.83 2.56
CA ASN A 157 8.44 21.72 1.80
C ASN A 157 8.15 21.74 0.29
N ASP A 158 8.59 22.80 -0.39
CA ASP A 158 8.38 23.00 -1.83
C ASP A 158 8.89 21.84 -2.69
N ALA A 159 10.08 21.31 -2.41
CA ALA A 159 10.66 20.25 -3.22
C ALA A 159 9.84 18.95 -3.09
N LEU A 160 9.37 18.63 -1.89
CA LEU A 160 8.49 17.48 -1.65
C LEU A 160 7.09 17.72 -2.22
N ARG A 161 6.55 18.94 -2.13
CA ARG A 161 5.28 19.31 -2.76
C ARG A 161 5.33 19.14 -4.28
N HIS A 162 6.38 19.64 -4.92
CA HIS A 162 6.60 19.43 -6.36
C HIS A 162 6.73 17.94 -6.72
N LYS A 163 7.39 17.15 -5.86
CA LYS A 163 7.48 15.70 -6.03
C LYS A 163 6.11 15.03 -5.94
N ALA A 164 5.30 15.40 -4.95
CA ALA A 164 3.94 14.86 -4.76
C ALA A 164 3.03 15.17 -5.96
N TYR A 165 3.06 16.40 -6.49
CA TYR A 165 2.34 16.73 -7.72
C TYR A 165 2.85 15.94 -8.93
N GLY A 166 4.17 15.76 -9.05
CA GLY A 166 4.77 14.99 -10.14
C GLY A 166 4.39 13.51 -10.11
N GLU A 167 4.46 12.87 -8.95
CA GLU A 167 4.08 11.46 -8.75
C GLU A 167 2.56 11.26 -8.90
N THR A 168 1.75 12.22 -8.43
CA THR A 168 0.30 12.25 -8.68
C THR A 168 0.01 12.31 -10.18
N ALA A 169 0.73 13.13 -10.95
CA ALA A 169 0.57 13.24 -12.39
C ALA A 169 0.94 11.95 -13.13
N GLU A 170 2.02 11.29 -12.70
CA GLU A 170 2.44 9.99 -13.22
C GLU A 170 1.33 8.95 -13.04
N ILE A 171 0.78 8.81 -11.83
CA ILE A 171 -0.32 7.88 -11.52
C ILE A 171 -1.56 8.21 -12.36
N GLN A 172 -1.94 9.49 -12.45
CA GLN A 172 -3.09 9.93 -13.25
C GLN A 172 -2.93 9.57 -14.72
N ALA A 173 -1.72 9.71 -15.28
CA ALA A 173 -1.43 9.30 -16.66
C ALA A 173 -1.48 7.77 -16.81
N GLU A 174 -0.96 7.01 -15.84
CA GLU A 174 -1.00 5.54 -15.83
C GLU A 174 -2.43 4.99 -15.82
N VAL A 175 -3.35 5.63 -15.07
CA VAL A 175 -4.77 5.26 -15.06
C VAL A 175 -5.57 5.87 -16.22
N GLY A 176 -4.92 6.59 -17.13
CA GLY A 176 -5.51 7.12 -18.37
C GLY A 176 -6.19 8.49 -18.25
N ASN A 177 -5.96 9.23 -17.18
CA ASN A 177 -6.47 10.59 -16.98
C ASN A 177 -5.41 11.65 -17.32
N ALA A 178 -5.14 11.84 -18.62
CA ALA A 178 -4.17 12.80 -19.12
C ALA A 178 -4.47 14.24 -18.67
N HIS A 179 -5.75 14.63 -18.62
CA HIS A 179 -6.14 15.98 -18.19
C HIS A 179 -5.78 16.26 -16.72
N ALA A 180 -6.09 15.33 -15.81
CA ALA A 180 -5.70 15.46 -14.41
C ALA A 180 -4.18 15.47 -14.26
N ALA A 181 -3.46 14.61 -15.00
CA ALA A 181 -2.00 14.59 -15.00
C ALA A 181 -1.39 15.94 -15.38
N MET A 182 -1.86 16.54 -16.48
CA MET A 182 -1.38 17.86 -16.91
C MET A 182 -1.70 18.95 -15.89
N LYS A 183 -2.89 18.91 -15.26
CA LYS A 183 -3.27 19.84 -14.20
C LYS A 183 -2.38 19.70 -12.96
N SER A 184 -2.07 18.47 -12.53
CA SER A 184 -1.12 18.20 -11.44
C SER A 184 0.24 18.84 -11.70
N ILE A 185 0.77 18.68 -12.91
CA ILE A 185 2.04 19.30 -13.31
C ILE A 185 1.95 20.83 -13.32
N GLY A 186 0.77 21.38 -13.60
CA GLY A 186 0.50 22.82 -13.58
C GLY A 186 0.72 23.47 -12.21
N PHE A 187 0.58 22.73 -11.10
CA PHE A 187 0.87 23.22 -9.75
C PHE A 187 2.37 23.21 -9.39
N ILE A 188 3.24 22.76 -10.30
CA ILE A 188 4.67 22.72 -10.09
C ILE A 188 5.30 24.01 -10.61
N ASP A 189 5.75 24.87 -9.69
CA ASP A 189 6.32 26.17 -10.05
C ASP A 189 7.78 26.03 -10.50
N SER A 190 8.51 25.06 -9.92
CA SER A 190 9.89 24.78 -10.32
C SER A 190 9.99 24.21 -11.74
N ILE A 191 10.65 24.95 -12.63
CA ILE A 191 10.89 24.56 -14.03
C ILE A 191 11.58 23.19 -14.13
N ALA A 192 12.53 22.90 -13.24
CA ALA A 192 13.27 21.64 -13.28
C ALA A 192 12.38 20.43 -13.00
N PHE A 193 11.54 20.52 -11.96
CA PHE A 193 10.54 19.49 -11.62
C PHE A 193 9.46 19.40 -12.69
N ARG A 194 8.93 20.53 -13.16
CA ARG A 194 7.88 20.59 -14.18
C ARG A 194 8.33 19.93 -15.49
N ASN A 195 9.54 20.23 -15.96
CA ASN A 195 10.13 19.58 -17.12
C ASN A 195 10.38 18.08 -16.93
N LYS A 196 10.68 17.63 -15.70
CA LYS A 196 10.82 16.20 -15.41
C LYS A 196 9.45 15.51 -15.47
N ALA A 197 8.42 16.10 -14.83
CA ALA A 197 7.09 15.52 -14.77
C ALA A 197 6.43 15.45 -16.16
N TYR A 198 6.51 16.51 -16.98
CA TYR A 198 6.01 16.47 -18.35
C TYR A 198 6.72 15.41 -19.22
N ALA A 199 8.02 15.20 -19.04
CA ALA A 199 8.75 14.16 -19.77
C ALA A 199 8.28 12.74 -19.38
N ILE A 200 8.01 12.52 -18.09
CA ILE A 200 7.50 11.24 -17.57
C ILE A 200 6.06 11.01 -18.07
N VAL A 201 5.16 11.97 -17.90
CA VAL A 201 3.77 11.88 -18.38
C VAL A 201 3.71 11.71 -19.89
N SER A 202 4.52 12.44 -20.66
CA SER A 202 4.61 12.25 -22.11
C SER A 202 4.99 10.81 -22.48
N LYS A 203 5.98 10.23 -21.78
CA LYS A 203 6.38 8.84 -21.97
C LYS A 203 5.23 7.86 -21.69
N ILE A 204 4.56 8.02 -20.55
CA ILE A 204 3.45 7.15 -20.12
C ILE A 204 2.29 7.20 -21.11
N LEU A 205 1.90 8.41 -21.54
CA LEU A 205 0.82 8.59 -22.53
C LEU A 205 1.19 7.97 -23.88
N ALA A 206 2.46 8.10 -24.32
CA ALA A 206 2.94 7.45 -25.53
C ALA A 206 2.88 5.92 -25.43
N ASP A 207 3.31 5.34 -24.29
CA ASP A 207 3.23 3.91 -24.02
C ASP A 207 1.78 3.40 -24.06
N ARG A 208 0.83 4.23 -23.63
CA ARG A 208 -0.62 4.00 -23.70
C ARG A 208 -1.24 4.32 -25.07
N LYS A 209 -0.43 4.70 -26.06
CA LYS A 209 -0.86 5.09 -27.43
C LYS A 209 -1.73 6.36 -27.48
N ASP A 210 -1.77 7.15 -26.40
CA ASP A 210 -2.32 8.50 -26.40
C ASP A 210 -1.24 9.48 -26.92
N PHE A 211 -1.05 9.48 -28.24
CA PHE A 211 -0.01 10.28 -28.87
C PHE A 211 -0.30 11.78 -28.83
N ASP A 212 -1.56 12.18 -28.85
CA ASP A 212 -1.95 13.60 -28.77
C ASP A 212 -1.67 14.14 -27.36
N GLY A 213 -2.04 13.40 -26.31
CA GLY A 213 -1.70 13.73 -24.94
C GLY A 213 -0.19 13.71 -24.69
N ALA A 214 0.51 12.71 -25.24
CA ALA A 214 1.97 12.64 -25.15
C ALA A 214 2.66 13.84 -25.81
N MET A 215 2.18 14.23 -26.99
CA MET A 215 2.68 15.38 -27.74
C MET A 215 2.41 16.68 -26.99
N ALA A 216 1.19 16.86 -26.46
CA ALA A 216 0.85 18.02 -25.64
C ALA A 216 1.80 18.18 -24.45
N ALA A 217 2.03 17.10 -23.68
CA ALA A 217 2.97 17.08 -22.57
C ALA A 217 4.41 17.40 -23.01
N ALA A 218 4.90 16.77 -24.09
CA ALA A 218 6.25 17.01 -24.61
C ALA A 218 6.45 18.47 -25.05
N MET A 219 5.45 19.06 -25.71
CA MET A 219 5.52 20.42 -26.22
C MET A 219 5.54 21.48 -25.11
N THR A 220 4.95 21.20 -23.94
CA THR A 220 5.00 22.08 -22.76
C THR A 220 6.37 22.11 -22.07
N ILE A 221 7.25 21.13 -22.32
CA ILE A 221 8.61 21.11 -21.75
C ILE A 221 9.39 22.34 -22.25
N THR A 222 10.01 23.11 -21.35
CA THR A 222 10.79 24.30 -21.75
C THR A 222 12.27 23.98 -22.01
N ASN A 223 12.81 22.93 -21.40
CA ASN A 223 14.18 22.48 -21.66
C ASN A 223 14.26 21.79 -23.05
N PRO A 224 15.04 22.32 -24.02
CA PRO A 224 15.05 21.80 -25.39
C PRO A 224 15.51 20.35 -25.50
N TYR A 225 16.51 19.95 -24.71
CA TYR A 225 17.02 18.57 -24.70
C TYR A 225 15.96 17.58 -24.21
N LYS A 226 15.29 17.89 -23.09
CA LYS A 226 14.20 17.05 -22.56
C LYS A 226 13.01 16.98 -23.53
N LYS A 227 12.67 18.11 -24.18
CA LYS A 227 11.62 18.15 -25.21
C LYS A 227 11.96 17.24 -26.39
N ALA A 228 13.13 17.41 -26.99
CA ALA A 228 13.56 16.59 -28.12
C ALA A 228 13.57 15.09 -27.77
N LYS A 229 14.04 14.74 -26.56
CA LYS A 229 14.01 13.35 -26.07
C LYS A 229 12.59 12.79 -25.92
N ALA A 230 11.66 13.58 -25.39
CA ALA A 230 10.25 13.16 -25.26
C ALA A 230 9.60 12.97 -26.64
N LEU A 231 9.81 13.90 -27.57
CA LEU A 231 9.32 13.79 -28.95
C LEU A 231 9.92 12.58 -29.68
N GLN A 232 11.21 12.32 -29.52
CA GLN A 232 11.85 11.12 -30.08
C GLN A 232 11.24 9.84 -29.51
N TYR A 233 10.93 9.81 -28.21
CA TYR A 233 10.28 8.65 -27.59
C TYR A 233 8.91 8.37 -28.20
N ILE A 234 8.11 9.41 -28.45
CA ILE A 234 6.80 9.27 -29.12
C ILE A 234 6.98 8.61 -30.50
N LEU A 235 7.94 9.08 -31.30
CA LEU A 235 8.24 8.49 -32.61
C LEU A 235 8.69 7.02 -32.49
N ASP A 236 9.59 6.72 -31.55
CA ASP A 236 10.08 5.36 -31.29
C ASP A 236 8.93 4.43 -30.88
N VAL A 237 7.90 4.92 -30.17
CA VAL A 237 6.72 4.11 -29.79
C VAL A 237 5.72 3.96 -30.94
N GLN A 238 5.64 4.93 -31.86
CA GLN A 238 4.83 4.85 -33.09
C GLN A 238 5.41 3.86 -34.08
N LYS A 239 6.75 3.90 -34.28
CA LYS A 239 7.49 2.99 -35.13
C LYS A 239 8.82 2.65 -34.46
N PRO A 240 8.90 1.51 -33.75
CA PRO A 240 10.13 1.06 -33.13
C PRO A 240 11.24 0.97 -34.16
N ARG A 241 12.43 1.46 -33.79
CA ARG A 241 13.62 1.25 -34.61
C ARG A 241 13.83 -0.25 -34.74
N GLU A 242 13.79 -0.76 -35.97
CA GLU A 242 14.14 -2.15 -36.25
C GLU A 242 15.58 -2.35 -35.82
N VAL A 243 15.77 -3.07 -34.72
CA VAL A 243 17.10 -3.57 -34.35
C VAL A 243 17.18 -4.95 -35.00
N GLU A 244 17.71 -5.03 -36.22
CA GLU A 244 18.14 -6.31 -36.78
C GLU A 244 19.13 -6.95 -35.80
N LYS A 245 18.65 -7.90 -35.00
CA LYS A 245 19.52 -8.77 -34.22
C LYS A 245 20.08 -9.80 -35.20
N LYS A 246 21.25 -9.49 -35.77
CA LYS A 246 22.08 -10.52 -36.41
C LYS A 246 22.55 -11.47 -35.31
N TYR A 247 22.00 -12.69 -35.30
CA TYR A 247 22.46 -13.81 -34.49
C TYR A 247 23.76 -14.37 -35.06
#